data_AF-A0A349SEI0-F1
#
_entry.id   AF-A0A349SEI0-F1
#
_cell.length_a   1.000
_cell.length_b   1.000
_cell.length_c   1.000
_cell.angle_alpha   90.00
_cell.angle_beta   90.00
_cell.angle_gamma   90.00
#
_symmetry.space_group_name_H-M   'P 1'
#
loop_
_entity.id
_entity.type
_entity.pdbx_description
1 polymer ?
#
loop_
_entity_poly.entity_id
_entity_poly.type
_entity_poly.pdbx_seq_one_letter_code
_entity_poly.pdbx_strand_id
1 'polypeptide(L)'
;LGGLTATASNFVRPPRVKESPAALECRHWKTIELPDVKPGTDSGHFVVIGEVIGIYIDDEFIEDGIVNTGTMQPIARMGYMEYAVV
;
A
#
# COMPACT_ATOMS: atom_id res chain seq x y z
N LEU A 1 11.73 -14.61 3.64
CA LEU A 1 10.87 -13.86 2.70
C LEU A 1 9.46 -14.39 2.83
N GLY A 2 8.43 -13.55 2.84
CA GLY A 2 7.05 -13.91 3.20
C GLY A 2 6.28 -14.82 2.24
N GLY A 3 6.95 -15.58 1.37
CA GLY A 3 6.30 -16.53 0.45
C GLY A 3 5.45 -15.92 -0.67
N LEU A 4 5.62 -14.63 -0.97
CA LEU A 4 4.83 -13.87 -1.96
C LEU A 4 5.50 -13.84 -3.34
N THR A 5 4.68 -13.68 -4.39
CA THR A 5 5.15 -13.62 -5.78
C THR A 5 5.22 -12.17 -6.25
N ALA A 6 6.39 -11.73 -6.73
CA ALA A 6 6.51 -10.44 -7.41
C ALA A 6 5.93 -10.52 -8.83
N THR A 7 5.20 -9.49 -9.27
CA THR A 7 4.73 -9.34 -10.65
C THR A 7 4.95 -7.92 -11.14
N ALA A 8 5.13 -7.76 -12.46
CA ALA A 8 5.45 -6.46 -13.05
C ALA A 8 4.30 -5.46 -12.87
N SER A 9 4.67 -4.21 -12.60
CA SER A 9 3.80 -3.03 -12.66
C SER A 9 3.83 -2.45 -14.09
N ASN A 10 2.81 -1.69 -14.48
CA ASN A 10 2.66 -1.18 -15.84
C ASN A 10 3.42 0.14 -16.10
N PHE A 11 3.44 1.04 -15.12
CA PHE A 11 3.92 2.42 -15.22
C PHE A 11 5.13 2.72 -14.32
N VAL A 12 5.45 1.85 -13.36
CA VAL A 12 6.59 2.02 -12.45
C VAL A 12 7.52 0.81 -12.44
N ARG A 13 8.79 1.02 -12.06
CA ARG A 13 9.80 -0.06 -11.97
C ARG A 13 9.59 -1.05 -10.81
N PRO A 14 9.19 -0.63 -9.59
CA PRO A 14 8.96 -1.57 -8.51
C PRO A 14 7.82 -2.55 -8.84
N PRO A 15 7.99 -3.86 -8.61
CA PRO A 15 6.94 -4.84 -8.84
C PRO A 15 5.83 -4.71 -7.78
N ARG A 16 4.60 -5.05 -8.17
CA ARG A 16 3.51 -5.29 -7.22
C ARG A 16 3.55 -6.73 -6.69
N VAL A 17 2.85 -6.97 -5.59
CA VAL A 17 2.61 -8.34 -5.07
C VAL A 17 1.47 -8.97 -5.87
N LYS A 18 1.70 -10.16 -6.43
CA LYS A 18 0.71 -10.86 -7.26
C LYS A 18 -0.56 -11.19 -6.48
N GLU A 19 -0.41 -11.59 -5.23
CA GLU A 19 -1.49 -12.02 -4.34
C GLU A 19 -2.29 -10.85 -3.74
N SER A 20 -1.91 -9.60 -4.01
CA SER A 20 -2.65 -8.42 -3.50
C SER A 20 -3.79 -8.05 -4.45
N PRO A 21 -5.04 -7.86 -3.95
CA PRO A 21 -6.20 -7.60 -4.81
C PRO A 21 -6.19 -6.22 -5.46
N ALA A 22 -5.39 -5.29 -4.93
CA ALA A 22 -5.21 -3.96 -5.51
C ALA A 22 -3.81 -3.42 -5.21
N ALA A 23 -3.26 -2.63 -6.13
CA ALA A 23 -1.97 -1.96 -5.96
C ALA A 23 -1.98 -0.58 -6.60
N LEU A 24 -1.44 0.41 -5.90
CA LEU A 24 -1.26 1.77 -6.41
C LEU A 24 0.15 1.93 -6.96
N GLU A 25 0.25 2.27 -8.23
CA GLU A 25 1.51 2.61 -8.88
C GLU A 25 1.76 4.11 -8.72
N CYS A 26 2.77 4.45 -7.92
CA CYS A 26 3.03 5.83 -7.51
C CYS A 26 4.37 6.35 -8.03
N ARG A 27 4.36 7.60 -8.51
CA ARG A 27 5.57 8.40 -8.71
C ARG A 27 5.87 9.18 -7.43
N HIS A 28 7.12 9.13 -6.95
CA HIS A 28 7.54 9.94 -5.80
C HIS A 28 7.33 11.42 -6.09
N TRP A 29 6.66 12.12 -5.18
CA TRP A 29 6.43 13.56 -5.27
C TRP A 29 7.24 14.32 -4.23
N LYS A 30 7.17 13.93 -2.95
CA LYS A 30 7.91 14.58 -1.87
C LYS A 30 8.09 13.66 -0.67
N THR A 31 9.19 13.86 0.04
CA THR A 31 9.39 13.33 1.40
C THR A 31 9.50 14.50 2.36
N ILE A 32 8.74 14.45 3.45
CA ILE A 32 8.79 15.42 4.55
C ILE A 32 9.29 14.69 5.78
N GLU A 33 10.43 15.13 6.31
CA GLU A 33 10.96 14.65 7.57
C GLU A 33 10.13 15.21 8.73
N LEU A 34 9.72 14.34 9.64
CA LEU A 34 9.03 14.70 10.87
C LEU A 34 10.02 14.73 12.03
N PRO A 35 9.74 15.51 13.09
CA PRO A 35 10.57 15.52 14.29
C PRO A 35 10.71 14.12 14.90
N ASP A 36 11.90 13.81 15.41
CA ASP A 36 12.13 12.55 16.12
C ASP A 36 11.25 12.45 17.36
N VAL A 37 10.77 11.23 17.64
CA VAL A 37 10.06 10.92 18.90
C VAL A 37 10.99 11.10 20.11
N LYS A 38 12.30 10.89 19.93
CA LYS A 38 13.35 11.20 20.90
C LYS A 38 14.44 12.05 20.24
N PRO A 39 14.71 13.26 20.77
CA PRO A 39 15.77 14.12 20.24
C PRO A 39 17.13 13.43 20.19
N GLY A 40 17.82 13.53 19.06
CA GLY A 40 19.18 12.99 18.88
C GLY A 40 19.22 11.47 18.65
N THR A 41 18.15 10.87 18.13
CA THR A 41 18.12 9.45 17.77
C THR A 41 17.78 9.32 16.29
N ASP A 42 18.28 8.27 15.62
CA ASP A 42 17.97 7.99 14.21
C ASP A 42 16.54 7.39 14.03
N SER A 43 15.59 7.79 14.88
CA SER A 43 14.22 7.27 14.95
C SER A 43 13.24 8.16 14.18
N GLY A 44 13.68 8.66 13.03
CA GLY A 44 12.92 9.61 12.23
C GLY A 44 11.67 8.99 11.61
N HIS A 45 10.59 9.77 11.60
CA HIS A 45 9.40 9.45 10.81
C HIS A 45 9.36 10.34 9.57
N PHE A 46 8.86 9.81 8.46
CA PHE A 46 8.75 10.55 7.21
C PHE A 46 7.34 10.46 6.67
N VAL A 47 6.80 11.59 6.22
CA VAL A 47 5.62 11.61 5.37
C VAL A 47 6.10 11.53 3.92
N VAL A 48 5.79 10.42 3.27
CA VAL A 48 6.06 10.23 1.84
C VAL A 48 4.78 10.47 1.07
N ILE A 49 4.83 11.41 0.12
CA ILE A 49 3.71 11.75 -0.75
C ILE A 49 4.04 11.24 -2.14
N GLY A 50 3.14 10.42 -2.68
CA GLY A 50 3.22 9.86 -4.03
C GLY A 50 2.03 10.30 -4.87
N GLU A 51 2.28 10.55 -6.15
CA GLU A 51 1.26 10.76 -7.17
C GLU A 51 0.87 9.41 -7.76
N VAL A 52 -0.42 9.04 -7.66
CA VAL A 52 -0.93 7.81 -8.27
C VAL A 52 -0.99 8.00 -9.79
N ILE A 53 -0.21 7.21 -10.51
CA ILE A 53 -0.14 7.23 -11.98
C ILE A 53 -0.70 5.96 -12.62
N GLY A 54 -1.06 4.96 -11.80
CA GLY A 54 -1.72 3.73 -12.23
C GLY A 54 -2.34 3.01 -11.05
N ILE A 55 -3.41 2.26 -11.32
CA ILE A 55 -4.10 1.43 -10.33
C ILE A 55 -4.29 0.05 -10.94
N TYR A 56 -3.78 -0.97 -10.27
CA TYR A 56 -4.18 -2.35 -10.50
C TYR A 56 -5.28 -2.70 -9.50
N ILE A 57 -6.36 -3.27 -10.00
CA ILE A 57 -7.42 -3.93 -9.23
C ILE A 57 -7.64 -5.28 -9.91
N ASP A 58 -7.77 -6.35 -9.13
CA ASP A 58 -8.21 -7.64 -9.66
C ASP A 58 -9.72 -7.58 -9.97
N ASP A 59 -10.07 -7.90 -11.22
CA ASP A 59 -11.42 -7.76 -11.77
C ASP A 59 -12.47 -8.56 -10.98
N GLU A 60 -12.06 -9.62 -10.27
CA GLU A 60 -12.94 -10.38 -9.37
C GLU A 60 -13.57 -9.52 -8.27
N PHE A 61 -12.92 -8.43 -7.89
CA PHE A 61 -13.38 -7.52 -6.85
C PHE A 61 -14.01 -6.22 -7.41
N ILE A 62 -14.36 -6.21 -8.70
CA ILE A 62 -15.09 -5.11 -9.32
C ILE A 62 -16.53 -5.57 -9.62
N GLU A 63 -17.49 -4.87 -9.04
CA GLU A 63 -18.93 -5.12 -9.25
C GLU A 63 -19.57 -3.83 -9.76
N ASP A 64 -20.23 -3.90 -10.92
CA ASP A 64 -20.86 -2.74 -11.60
C ASP A 64 -19.93 -1.53 -11.77
N GLY A 65 -18.64 -1.79 -12.02
CA GLY A 65 -17.61 -0.76 -12.20
C GLY A 65 -17.13 -0.11 -10.90
N ILE A 66 -17.54 -0.64 -9.75
CA ILE A 66 -17.16 -0.17 -8.42
C ILE A 66 -16.34 -1.25 -7.72
N VAL A 67 -15.30 -0.83 -7.00
CA VAL A 67 -14.50 -1.74 -6.17
C VAL A 67 -15.36 -2.25 -5.01
N ASN A 68 -15.58 -3.56 -4.95
CA ASN A 68 -16.26 -4.22 -3.84
C ASN A 68 -15.22 -4.57 -2.75
N THR A 69 -15.00 -3.63 -1.82
CA THR A 69 -14.06 -3.87 -0.71
C THR A 69 -14.55 -4.94 0.27
N GLY A 70 -15.87 -5.18 0.33
CA GLY A 70 -16.46 -6.21 1.19
C GLY A 70 -16.00 -7.60 0.79
N THR A 71 -15.89 -7.89 -0.51
CA THR A 71 -15.32 -9.16 -0.99
C THR A 71 -13.80 -9.19 -0.92
N MET A 72 -13.12 -8.03 -1.02
CA MET A 72 -11.66 -7.92 -0.86
C MET A 72 -11.16 -8.24 0.55
N GLN A 73 -11.99 -8.03 1.58
CA GLN A 73 -11.64 -8.28 3.00
C GLN A 73 -10.29 -7.63 3.40
N PRO A 74 -10.09 -6.31 3.18
CA PRO A 74 -8.82 -5.66 3.48
C PRO A 74 -8.54 -5.65 4.99
N ILE A 75 -7.27 -5.79 5.35
CA ILE A 75 -6.84 -5.78 6.75
C ILE A 75 -6.60 -4.35 7.25
N ALA A 76 -7.12 -4.04 8.44
CA ALA A 76 -6.80 -2.83 9.19
C ALA A 76 -5.88 -3.17 10.36
N ARG A 77 -4.85 -2.35 10.59
CA ARG A 77 -3.97 -2.47 11.76
C ARG A 77 -4.65 -1.83 12.97
N MET A 78 -4.72 -2.58 14.07
CA MET A 78 -5.25 -2.12 15.35
C MET A 78 -4.11 -1.93 16.37
N GLY A 79 -4.45 -1.89 17.67
CA GLY A 79 -3.47 -1.81 18.75
C GLY A 79 -2.58 -3.05 18.82
N TYR A 80 -1.30 -2.88 19.19
CA TYR A 80 -0.36 -3.99 19.37
C TYR A 80 -0.29 -4.94 18.16
N MET A 81 -0.60 -6.23 18.35
CA MET A 81 -0.61 -7.28 17.33
C MET A 81 -2.03 -7.63 16.86
N GLU A 82 -2.99 -6.75 17.10
CA GLU A 82 -4.39 -6.93 16.71
C GLU A 82 -4.63 -6.40 15.29
N TYR A 83 -5.54 -7.08 14.59
CA TYR A 83 -5.96 -6.76 13.23
C TYR A 83 -7.47 -6.96 13.10
N ALA A 84 -8.08 -6.20 12.20
CA ALA A 84 -9.48 -6.35 11.83
C ALA A 84 -9.58 -6.54 10.31
N VAL A 85 -10.69 -7.14 9.89
CA VAL A 85 -11.12 -7.14 8.48
C VAL A 85 -12.22 -6.09 8.35
N VAL A 86 -12.10 -5.24 7.32
CA VAL A 86 -13.02 -4.12 7.06
C VAL A 86 -14.14 -4.55 6.11
#